data_AF-A0A7W4VN13-F1
#
_entry.id   AF-A0A7W4VN13-F1
#
_cell.length_a   1.000
_cell.length_b   1.000
_cell.length_c   1.000
_cell.angle_alpha   90.00
_cell.angle_beta   90.00
_cell.angle_gamma   90.00
#
_symmetry.space_group_name_H-M   'P 1'
#
loop_
_entity.id
_entity.type
_entity.pdbx_description
1 polymer ?
#
loop_
_entity_poly.entity_id
_entity_poly.type
_entity_poly.pdbx_seq_one_letter_code
_entity_poly.pdbx_strand_id
1 'polypeptide(L)'
;MIGSLTEPAMIHKFDVGQSVVPASPLRPSRNTYVVVKQLPLTSYEPQYWIQGERSGVDCVVCESQIEAADDHQPRLWLAALGVAETRVQPLGSS
;
A
#
# COMPACT_ATOMS: atom_id res chain seq x y z
N MET A 1 -9.51 -22.90 35.17
CA MET A 1 -9.86 -22.39 33.83
C MET A 1 -9.18 -21.05 33.68
N ILE A 2 -8.04 -21.01 33.00
CA ILE A 2 -7.33 -19.75 32.71
C ILE A 2 -8.09 -19.14 31.54
N GLY A 3 -8.90 -18.12 31.83
CA GLY A 3 -9.52 -17.32 30.79
C GLY A 3 -8.40 -16.61 30.06
N SER A 4 -8.10 -17.05 28.84
CA SER A 4 -7.34 -16.26 27.89
C SER A 4 -8.14 -14.98 27.68
N LEU A 5 -7.78 -13.91 28.40
CA LEU A 5 -8.15 -12.56 27.99
C LEU A 5 -7.52 -12.42 26.60
N THR A 6 -8.34 -12.64 25.57
CA THR A 6 -7.99 -12.31 24.21
C THR A 6 -7.72 -10.81 24.25
N GLU A 7 -6.45 -10.42 24.32
CA GLU A 7 -6.07 -9.04 24.04
C GLU A 7 -6.80 -8.66 22.75
N PRO A 8 -7.42 -7.45 22.68
CA PRO A 8 -8.05 -7.03 21.44
C PRO A 8 -7.02 -7.24 20.33
N ALA A 9 -7.33 -8.15 19.40
CA ALA A 9 -6.41 -8.51 18.34
C ALA A 9 -5.95 -7.19 17.71
N MET A 10 -4.65 -6.89 17.81
CA MET A 10 -4.12 -5.61 17.38
C MET A 10 -4.42 -5.47 15.88
N ILE A 11 -5.36 -4.59 15.53
CA ILE A 11 -5.74 -4.37 14.14
C ILE A 11 -4.86 -3.25 13.63
N HIS A 12 -3.75 -3.62 12.97
CA HIS A 12 -2.96 -2.70 12.18
C HIS A 12 -3.69 -2.44 10.86
N LYS A 13 -3.85 -1.17 10.48
CA LYS A 13 -4.42 -0.78 9.19
C LYS A 13 -3.52 -1.11 8.00
N PHE A 14 -2.20 -1.13 8.21
CA PHE A 14 -1.22 -1.36 7.15
C PHE A 14 -0.44 -2.65 7.35
N ASP A 15 -0.23 -3.41 6.27
CA ASP A 15 0.51 -4.66 6.29
C ASP A 15 2.00 -4.48 6.00
N VAL A 16 2.82 -5.41 6.49
CA VAL A 16 4.25 -5.47 6.12
C VAL A 16 4.39 -5.71 4.61
N GLY A 17 5.21 -4.90 3.96
CA GLY A 17 5.38 -4.88 2.50
C GLY A 17 4.47 -3.89 1.78
N GLN A 18 3.52 -3.25 2.48
CA GLN A 18 2.65 -2.25 1.88
C GLN A 18 3.38 -0.91 1.67
N SER A 19 3.13 -0.28 0.52
CA SER A 19 3.61 1.08 0.21
C SER A 19 2.73 2.14 0.86
N VAL A 20 3.35 3.06 1.57
CA VAL A 20 2.71 4.16 2.29
C VAL A 20 3.40 5.50 1.98
N VAL A 21 2.65 6.58 2.12
CA VAL A 21 3.16 7.95 2.00
C VAL A 21 2.82 8.75 3.27
N PRO A 22 3.57 9.81 3.60
CA PRO A 22 3.23 10.67 4.72
C PRO A 22 1.88 11.37 4.50
N ALA A 23 1.02 11.35 5.51
CA ALA A 23 -0.32 11.95 5.49
C ALA A 23 -0.32 13.49 5.62
N SER A 24 0.77 14.15 5.19
CA SER A 24 0.96 15.59 5.42
C SER A 24 0.14 16.42 4.43
N PRO A 25 -0.77 17.30 4.91
CA PRO A 25 -1.55 18.17 4.03
C PRO A 25 -0.73 19.30 3.40
N LEU A 26 0.45 19.60 3.95
CA LEU A 26 1.24 20.79 3.61
C LEU A 26 2.21 20.55 2.45
N ARG A 27 2.63 19.31 2.21
CA ARG A 27 3.54 18.94 1.13
C ARG A 27 3.20 17.52 0.71
N PRO A 28 2.76 17.28 -0.53
CA PRO A 28 2.75 15.93 -1.08
C PRO A 28 4.21 15.48 -1.20
N SER A 29 4.69 14.79 -0.17
CA SER A 29 6.00 14.17 -0.17
C SER A 29 5.97 13.07 -1.22
N ARG A 30 6.73 13.26 -2.31
CA ARG A 30 6.96 12.24 -3.35
C ARG A 30 7.78 11.03 -2.87
N ASN A 31 7.99 10.93 -1.56
CA ASN A 31 8.71 9.83 -0.96
C ASN A 31 7.71 8.75 -0.59
N THR A 32 7.79 7.64 -1.30
CA THR A 32 7.12 6.40 -0.94
C THR A 32 8.00 5.63 0.04
N TYR A 33 7.36 5.05 1.03
CA TYR A 33 7.98 4.20 2.03
C TYR A 33 7.28 2.84 2.01
N VAL A 34 7.98 1.81 2.46
CA VAL A 34 7.43 0.46 2.63
C VAL A 34 7.36 0.15 4.11
N VAL A 35 6.26 -0.43 4.57
CA VAL A 35 6.14 -0.94 5.92
C VAL A 35 7.04 -2.16 6.08
N VAL A 36 8.06 -2.04 6.92
CA VAL A 36 9.02 -3.13 7.22
C VAL A 36 8.54 -3.95 8.41
N LYS A 37 7.87 -3.30 9.38
CA LYS A 37 7.43 -3.96 10.60
C LYS A 37 6.23 -3.26 11.24
N GLN A 38 5.27 -4.04 11.71
CA GLN A 38 4.23 -3.61 12.63
C GLN A 38 4.77 -3.66 14.07
N LEU A 39 4.69 -2.55 14.78
CA LEU A 39 5.11 -2.46 16.18
C LEU A 39 3.91 -2.68 17.11
N PRO A 40 4.13 -3.28 18.29
CA PRO A 40 3.08 -3.44 19.28
C PRO A 40 2.57 -2.07 19.77
N LEU A 41 1.30 -1.98 20.16
CA LEU A 41 0.75 -0.78 20.79
C LEU A 41 1.47 -0.53 22.12
N THR A 42 2.46 0.35 22.11
CA THR A 42 3.03 0.95 23.34
C THR A 42 2.28 2.23 23.74
N SER A 43 1.35 2.69 22.90
CA SER A 43 0.51 3.89 23.05
C SER A 43 -0.85 3.64 22.41
N TYR A 44 -1.79 4.59 22.49
CA TYR A 44 -3.18 4.48 21.99
C TYR A 44 -3.34 4.22 20.47
N GLU A 45 -2.25 4.16 19.71
CA GLU A 45 -2.27 4.06 18.25
C GLU A 45 -1.23 3.05 17.74
N PRO A 46 -1.54 2.25 16.70
CA PRO A 46 -0.57 1.38 16.03
C PRO A 46 0.63 2.16 15.48
N GLN A 47 1.82 1.57 15.62
CA GLN A 47 3.07 2.13 15.12
C GLN A 47 3.70 1.19 14.08
N TYR A 48 4.45 1.79 13.16
CA TYR A 48 5.04 1.12 12.02
C TYR A 48 6.49 1.54 11.86
N TRP A 49 7.36 0.58 11.59
CA TRP A 49 8.69 0.86 11.05
C TRP A 49 8.59 0.89 9.53
N ILE A 50 8.89 2.02 8.93
CA ILE A 50 8.86 2.23 7.49
C ILE A 50 10.27 2.50 6.94
N GLN A 51 10.52 2.13 5.68
CA GLN A 51 11.77 2.40 4.98
C GLN A 51 11.50 3.11 3.65
N GLY A 52 12.22 4.19 3.37
CA GLY A 52 12.06 4.95 2.14
C GLY A 52 12.65 4.22 0.93
N GLU A 53 11.84 3.99 -0.10
CA GLU A 53 12.24 3.19 -1.28
C GLU A 53 13.44 3.77 -2.02
N ARG A 54 13.53 5.11 -2.09
CA ARG A 54 14.62 5.81 -2.81
C ARG A 54 15.75 6.26 -1.89
N SER A 55 15.45 6.49 -0.61
CA SER A 55 16.39 7.09 0.33
C SER A 55 17.11 6.05 1.19
N GLY A 56 16.55 4.85 1.35
CA GLY A 56 17.03 3.82 2.28
C GLY A 56 16.88 4.18 3.77
N VAL A 57 16.41 5.39 4.07
CA VAL A 57 16.21 5.90 5.43
C VAL A 57 15.01 5.21 6.06
N ASP A 58 15.19 4.79 7.30
CA ASP A 58 14.18 4.12 8.07
C ASP A 58 13.67 5.01 9.22
N CYS A 59 12.37 4.92 9.50
CA CYS A 59 11.68 5.75 10.49
C CYS A 59 10.58 4.95 11.20
N VAL A 60 10.27 5.33 12.44
CA VAL A 60 9.07 4.86 13.14
C VAL A 60 7.99 5.94 13.08
N VAL A 61 6.79 5.55 12.70
CA VAL A 61 5.63 6.45 12.53
C VAL A 61 4.36 5.83 13.11
N CYS A 62 3.42 6.68 13.50
CA CYS A 62 2.09 6.25 13.92
C CYS A 62 1.16 6.12 12.70
N GLU A 63 0.09 5.33 12.84
CA GLU A 63 -0.92 5.10 11.80
C GLU A 63 -1.49 6.39 11.18
N SER A 64 -1.72 7.42 11.98
CA SER A 64 -2.27 8.72 11.60
C SER A 64 -1.31 9.57 10.78
N GLN A 65 -0.03 9.25 10.77
CA GLN A 65 1.01 10.01 10.08
C GLN A 65 1.25 9.51 8.65
N ILE A 66 0.63 8.39 8.26
CA ILE A 66 0.82 7.75 6.97
C ILE A 66 -0.52 7.34 6.35
N GLU A 67 -0.53 7.25 5.03
CA GLU A 67 -1.65 6.79 4.22
C GLU A 67 -1.19 5.81 3.14
N ALA A 68 -2.09 4.97 2.63
CA ALA A 68 -1.76 3.99 1.62
C ALA A 68 -1.39 4.71 0.31
N ALA A 69 -0.26 4.34 -0.30
CA ALA A 69 0.18 4.95 -1.56
C ALA A 69 -0.79 4.68 -2.74
N ASP A 70 -1.63 3.65 -2.62
CA ASP A 70 -2.54 3.19 -3.68
C ASP A 70 -3.82 4.04 -3.84
N ASP A 71 -4.14 4.92 -2.89
CA ASP A 71 -5.30 5.84 -3.02
C ASP A 71 -5.06 6.94 -4.09
N HIS A 72 -3.88 6.96 -4.71
CA HIS A 72 -3.54 7.80 -5.85
C HIS A 72 -3.33 7.03 -7.16
N GLN A 73 -3.87 5.81 -7.31
CA GLN A 73 -4.14 5.31 -8.66
C GLN A 73 -5.35 6.08 -9.23
N PRO A 74 -5.19 7.00 -10.20
CA PRO A 74 -6.29 7.27 -11.11
C PRO A 74 -6.65 5.91 -11.69
N ARG A 75 -7.94 5.53 -11.60
CA ARG A 75 -8.51 4.29 -12.11
C ARG A 75 -8.23 4.12 -13.62
N LEU A 76 -7.00 3.77 -13.99
CA LEU A 76 -6.55 3.50 -15.36
C LEU A 76 -6.61 2.00 -15.68
N TRP A 77 -7.46 1.25 -14.98
CA TRP A 77 -7.73 -0.15 -15.32
C TRP A 77 -8.83 -0.32 -16.38
N LEU A 78 -9.37 0.77 -16.95
CA LEU A 78 -10.32 0.71 -18.07
C LEU A 78 -9.67 0.63 -19.46
N ALA A 79 -8.33 0.60 -19.60
CA ALA A 79 -7.68 0.59 -20.91
C ALA A 79 -7.03 -0.74 -21.34
N ALA A 80 -7.12 -1.81 -20.53
CA ALA A 80 -6.41 -3.06 -20.81
C ALA A 80 -7.30 -4.24 -21.24
N LEU A 81 -8.53 -3.99 -21.72
CA LEU A 81 -9.37 -5.02 -22.34
C LEU A 81 -10.06 -4.47 -23.58
N GLY A 82 -9.41 -4.59 -24.74
CA GLY A 82 -9.98 -4.09 -25.99
C GLY A 82 -9.17 -4.37 -27.26
N VAL A 83 -9.00 -5.64 -27.59
CA VAL A 83 -8.87 -6.18 -28.97
C VAL A 83 -7.57 -5.87 -29.74
N ALA A 84 -6.60 -6.78 -29.60
CA ALA A 84 -5.75 -7.17 -30.71
C ALA A 84 -6.04 -8.65 -31.02
N GLU A 85 -7.20 -8.93 -31.63
CA GLU A 85 -7.44 -10.23 -32.24
C GLU A 85 -6.73 -10.23 -33.61
N THR A 86 -5.59 -10.91 -33.63
CA THR A 86 -4.90 -11.29 -34.86
C THR A 86 -5.60 -12.50 -35.48
N ARG A 87 -5.45 -12.64 -36.82
CA ARG A 87 -5.86 -13.76 -37.71
C ARG A 87 -7.32 -13.63 -38.23
N VAL A 88 -7.63 -13.73 -39.54
CA VAL A 88 -7.09 -14.58 -40.61
C VAL A 88 -7.39 -13.94 -41.99
N GLN A 89 -6.50 -14.10 -42.97
CA GLN A 89 -6.79 -13.89 -44.41
C GLN A 89 -7.77 -14.97 -44.93
N PRO A 90 -8.54 -14.68 -46.00
CA PRO A 90 -8.61 -15.64 -47.09
C PRO A 90 -8.39 -15.03 -48.47
N LEU A 91 -7.62 -15.78 -49.25
CA LEU A 91 -7.36 -15.70 -50.68
C LEU A 91 -8.61 -16.11 -51.48
N GLY A 92 -8.91 -15.41 -52.59
CA GLY A 92 -9.87 -15.84 -53.63
C GLY A 92 -10.63 -14.64 -54.22
N SER A 93 -10.21 -14.08 -55.36
CA SER A 93 -10.57 -14.51 -56.73
C SER A 93 -12.04 -14.27 -57.09
N SER A 94 -12.30 -13.23 -57.87
CA SER A 94 -12.98 -13.34 -59.18
C SER A 94 -12.77 -12.09 -60.02
#